data_AF-A0A0E0A5F0-F1
#
_entry.id   AF-A0A0E0A5F0-F1
#
_cell.length_a   1.000
_cell.length_b   1.000
_cell.length_c   1.000
_cell.angle_alpha   90.00
_cell.angle_beta   90.00
_cell.angle_gamma   90.00
#
_symmetry.space_group_name_H-M   'P 1'
#
loop_
_entity.id
_entity.type
_entity.pdbx_description
1 polymer ?
#
loop_
_entity_poly.entity_id
_entity_poly.type
_entity_poly.pdbx_seq_one_letter_code
_entity_poly.pdbx_strand_id
1 'polypeptide(L)'
;MDERQAMEMRLTWISELIASNKKSIAGNKAYILALIDAIDNDRCPYTAAELSDKIRELREDRETVILPAQAVIKTMIDSVRAATPAAGGDGGTRRRGADDNSGAIGCGPTHQSRMISRM
;
A
#
# COMPACT_ATOMS: atom_id res chain seq x y z
N MET A 1 -15.20 14.09 -25.15
CA MET A 1 -14.83 12.90 -24.37
C MET A 1 -15.32 13.14 -22.96
N ASP A 2 -16.21 12.31 -22.45
CA ASP A 2 -16.70 12.44 -21.07
C ASP A 2 -15.73 11.78 -20.07
N GLU A 3 -15.93 12.06 -18.78
CA GLU A 3 -15.05 11.59 -17.70
C GLU A 3 -14.95 10.07 -17.63
N ARG A 4 -16.05 9.37 -17.94
CA ARG A 4 -16.10 7.91 -17.98
C ARG A 4 -15.22 7.36 -19.09
N GLN A 5 -15.34 7.90 -20.29
CA GLN A 5 -14.53 7.49 -21.43
C GLN A 5 -13.04 7.78 -21.18
N ALA A 6 -12.73 8.91 -20.54
CA ALA A 6 -11.35 9.24 -20.16
C ALA A 6 -10.77 8.26 -19.13
N MET A 7 -11.59 7.79 -18.19
CA MET A 7 -11.18 6.80 -17.19
C MET A 7 -10.99 5.41 -17.80
N GLU A 8 -11.89 4.97 -18.70
CA GLU A 8 -11.75 3.73 -19.46
C GLU A 8 -10.46 3.72 -20.29
N MET A 9 -10.13 4.83 -20.96
CA MET A 9 -8.88 4.96 -21.71
C MET A 9 -7.64 4.86 -20.80
N ARG A 10 -7.66 5.48 -19.62
CA ARG A 10 -6.58 5.37 -18.62
C ARG A 10 -6.41 3.94 -18.11
N LEU A 11 -7.52 3.22 -17.86
CA LEU A 11 -7.48 1.82 -17.44
C LEU A 11 -6.82 0.92 -18.50
N THR A 12 -7.12 1.17 -19.77
CA THR A 12 -6.47 0.48 -20.89
C THR A 12 -4.96 0.72 -20.90
N TRP A 13 -4.52 1.98 -20.84
CA TRP A 13 -3.08 2.30 -20.82
C TRP A 13 -2.34 1.71 -19.63
N ILE A 14 -2.95 1.73 -18.44
CA ILE A 14 -2.37 1.10 -17.25
C ILE A 14 -2.25 -0.42 -17.46
N SER A 15 -3.28 -1.05 -18.03
CA SER A 15 -3.27 -2.49 -18.31
C SER A 15 -2.19 -2.87 -19.32
N GLU A 16 -2.04 -2.09 -20.39
CA GLU A 16 -0.98 -2.26 -21.39
C GLU A 16 0.41 -2.09 -20.77
N LEU A 17 0.61 -1.07 -19.93
CA LEU A 17 1.86 -0.85 -19.21
C LEU A 17 2.19 -2.02 -18.29
N ILE A 18 1.21 -2.56 -17.56
CA ILE A 18 1.39 -3.75 -16.72
C ILE A 18 1.79 -4.96 -17.56
N ALA A 19 1.12 -5.18 -18.70
CA ALA A 19 1.43 -6.30 -19.59
C ALA A 19 2.84 -6.17 -20.17
N SER A 20 3.21 -4.97 -20.62
CA SER A 20 4.55 -4.66 -21.12
C SER A 20 5.62 -4.90 -20.05
N ASN A 21 5.41 -4.38 -18.84
CA ASN A 21 6.35 -4.56 -17.72
C ASN A 21 6.49 -6.04 -17.32
N LYS A 22 5.40 -6.81 -17.29
CA LYS A 22 5.45 -8.26 -17.05
C LYS A 22 6.31 -8.98 -18.09
N LYS A 23 6.18 -8.60 -19.37
CA LYS A 23 7.01 -9.14 -20.45
C LYS A 23 8.49 -8.78 -20.26
N SER A 24 8.81 -7.53 -19.92
CA SER A 24 10.19 -7.10 -19.65
C SER A 24 10.80 -7.84 -18.45
N ILE A 25 10.05 -8.04 -17.36
CA ILE A 25 10.52 -8.80 -16.19
C ILE A 25 10.82 -10.26 -16.57
N ALA A 26 9.94 -10.90 -17.34
CA ALA A 26 10.15 -12.26 -17.82
C ALA A 26 11.38 -12.35 -18.74
N GLY A 27 11.56 -11.38 -19.65
CA GLY A 27 12.73 -11.28 -20.51
C GLY A 27 14.03 -11.12 -19.70
N ASN A 28 14.06 -10.18 -18.76
CA ASN A 28 15.21 -9.96 -17.88
C ASN A 28 15.59 -11.23 -17.10
N LYS A 29 14.60 -11.97 -16.58
CA LYS A 29 14.85 -13.26 -15.93
C LYS A 29 15.51 -14.26 -16.89
N ALA A 30 15.01 -14.37 -18.12
CA ALA A 30 15.59 -15.27 -19.11
C ALA A 30 17.03 -14.88 -19.48
N TYR A 31 17.31 -13.58 -19.64
CA TYR A 31 18.66 -13.09 -19.93
C TYR A 31 19.64 -13.32 -18.78
N ILE A 32 19.20 -13.14 -17.52
CA ILE A 32 20.04 -13.43 -16.35
C ILE A 32 20.36 -14.93 -16.30
N LEU A 33 19.39 -15.81 -16.54
CA LEU A 33 19.63 -17.26 -16.57
C LEU A 33 20.60 -17.65 -17.70
N ALA A 34 20.49 -17.03 -18.88
CA ALA A 34 21.42 -17.24 -19.99
C ALA A 34 22.84 -16.74 -19.65
N LEU A 35 22.97 -15.64 -18.91
CA LEU A 35 24.27 -15.15 -18.44
C LEU A 35 24.89 -16.12 -17.41
N ILE A 36 24.10 -16.64 -16.47
CA ILE A 36 24.57 -17.66 -15.51
C ILE A 36 25.06 -18.89 -16.27
N ASP A 37 24.30 -19.40 -17.22
CA ASP A 37 24.72 -20.53 -18.06
C ASP A 37 26.02 -20.24 -18.83
N ALA A 38 26.19 -19.03 -19.38
CA ALA A 38 27.42 -18.64 -20.05
C ALA A 38 28.62 -18.61 -19.09
N ILE A 39 28.44 -18.17 -17.84
CA ILE A 39 29.47 -18.18 -16.80
C ILE A 39 29.83 -19.61 -16.41
N ASP A 40 28.83 -20.46 -16.14
CA ASP A 40 29.03 -21.85 -15.70
C ASP A 40 29.74 -22.70 -16.75
N ASN A 41 29.59 -22.36 -18.04
CA ASN A 41 30.20 -23.06 -19.16
C ASN A 41 31.46 -22.37 -19.73
N ASP A 42 32.06 -21.40 -19.02
CA ASP A 42 33.27 -20.67 -19.44
C ASP A 42 33.15 -19.98 -20.82
N ARG A 43 31.94 -19.52 -21.15
CA ARG A 43 31.61 -18.77 -22.39
C ARG A 43 31.33 -17.30 -22.13
N CYS A 44 31.54 -16.83 -20.91
CA CYS A 44 31.26 -15.44 -20.55
C CYS A 44 32.30 -14.51 -21.21
N PRO A 45 31.88 -13.53 -22.02
CA PRO A 45 32.81 -12.63 -22.71
C PRO A 45 33.37 -11.52 -21.79
N TYR A 46 32.84 -11.40 -20.57
CA TYR A 46 33.20 -10.36 -19.62
C TYR A 46 34.20 -10.88 -18.60
N THR A 47 35.14 -10.03 -18.23
CA THR A 47 36.01 -10.26 -17.08
C THR A 47 35.22 -10.15 -15.77
N ALA A 48 35.77 -10.70 -14.68
CA ALA A 48 35.16 -10.60 -13.36
C ALA A 48 34.96 -9.14 -12.89
N ALA A 49 35.88 -8.23 -13.25
CA ALA A 49 35.77 -6.81 -12.93
C ALA A 49 34.60 -6.15 -13.67
N GLU A 50 34.49 -6.37 -14.99
CA GLU A 50 33.38 -5.81 -15.79
C GLU A 50 32.01 -6.34 -15.34
N LEU A 51 31.92 -7.63 -14.97
CA LEU A 51 30.70 -8.19 -14.40
C LEU A 51 30.36 -7.53 -13.06
N SER A 52 31.36 -7.29 -12.20
CA SER A 52 31.16 -6.65 -10.91
C SER A 52 30.65 -5.22 -11.07
N ASP A 53 31.21 -4.46 -12.01
CA ASP A 53 30.76 -3.09 -12.33
C ASP A 53 29.33 -3.08 -12.86
N LYS A 54 28.98 -3.96 -13.79
CA LYS A 54 27.61 -4.07 -14.31
C LYS A 54 26.61 -4.48 -13.22
N ILE A 55 26.99 -5.39 -12.32
CA ILE A 55 26.13 -5.77 -11.19
C ILE A 55 25.93 -4.59 -10.24
N ARG A 56 26.97 -3.77 -10.01
CA ARG A 56 26.85 -2.54 -9.21
C ARG A 56 25.89 -1.54 -9.87
N GLU A 57 26.04 -1.28 -11.17
CA GLU A 57 25.12 -0.41 -11.93
C GLU A 57 23.66 -0.89 -11.83
N LEU A 58 23.41 -2.20 -12.00
CA LEU A 58 22.06 -2.76 -11.85
C LEU A 58 21.49 -2.61 -10.43
N ARG A 59 22.33 -2.63 -9.40
CA ARG A 59 21.92 -2.36 -8.02
C ARG A 59 21.58 -0.89 -7.82
N GLU A 60 22.40 0.00 -8.37
CA GLU A 60 22.15 1.44 -8.35
C GLU A 60 20.84 1.78 -9.06
N ASP A 61 20.58 1.23 -10.25
CA ASP A 61 19.32 1.40 -10.97
C ASP A 61 18.12 0.90 -10.16
N ARG A 62 18.26 -0.26 -9.52
CA ARG A 62 17.22 -0.79 -8.63
C ARG A 62 16.92 0.21 -7.51
N GLU A 63 17.93 0.76 -6.87
CA GLU A 63 17.79 1.65 -5.72
C GLU A 63 17.32 3.07 -6.08
N THR A 64 17.77 3.59 -7.21
CA THR A 64 17.55 5.00 -7.59
C THR A 64 16.40 5.19 -8.57
N VAL A 65 16.02 4.15 -9.32
CA VAL A 65 14.92 4.24 -10.32
C VAL A 65 13.74 3.38 -9.90
N ILE A 66 13.97 2.08 -9.67
CA ILE A 66 12.88 1.12 -9.48
C ILE A 66 12.20 1.29 -8.11
N LEU A 67 12.95 1.34 -7.01
CA LEU A 67 12.37 1.48 -5.67
C LEU A 67 11.62 2.82 -5.49
N PRO A 68 12.12 3.98 -5.97
CA PRO A 68 11.38 5.24 -5.89
C PRO A 68 10.09 5.21 -6.72
N ALA A 69 10.11 4.65 -7.93
CA ALA A 69 8.90 4.49 -8.74
C ALA A 69 7.84 3.62 -8.02
N GLN A 70 8.27 2.55 -7.35
CA GLN A 70 7.39 1.72 -6.53
C GLN A 70 6.80 2.50 -5.35
N ALA A 71 7.58 3.36 -4.69
CA ALA A 71 7.11 4.17 -3.58
C ALA A 71 6.02 5.18 -4.01
N VAL A 72 6.16 5.79 -5.19
CA VAL A 72 5.14 6.68 -5.78
C VAL A 72 3.84 5.93 -6.02
N ILE A 73 3.91 4.77 -6.68
CA ILE A 73 2.74 3.93 -6.95
C ILE A 73 2.06 3.49 -5.64
N LYS A 74 2.84 3.09 -4.63
CA LYS A 74 2.31 2.72 -3.32
C LYS A 74 1.56 3.89 -2.69
N THR A 75 2.11 5.10 -2.73
CA THR A 75 1.49 6.31 -2.19
C THR A 75 0.16 6.63 -2.88
N MET A 76 0.11 6.47 -4.20
CA MET A 76 -1.13 6.65 -4.97
C MET A 76 -2.22 5.65 -4.55
N ILE A 77 -1.85 4.37 -4.40
CA ILE A 77 -2.79 3.32 -3.94
C ILE A 77 -3.26 3.59 -2.51
N ASP A 78 -2.36 3.98 -1.62
CA ASP A 78 -2.70 4.29 -0.23
C ASP A 78 -3.68 5.49 -0.17
N SER A 79 -3.50 6.49 -1.02
CA SER A 79 -4.43 7.63 -1.16
C SER A 79 -5.81 7.19 -1.64
N VAL A 80 -5.89 6.32 -2.66
CA VAL A 80 -7.16 5.76 -3.15
C VAL A 80 -7.87 4.95 -2.06
N ARG A 81 -7.12 4.16 -1.29
CA ARG A 81 -7.66 3.37 -0.18
C ARG A 81 -8.21 4.27 0.94
N ALA A 82 -7.52 5.36 1.27
CA ALA A 82 -7.99 6.30 2.29
C ALA A 82 -9.27 7.03 1.86
N ALA A 83 -9.42 7.35 0.57
CA ALA A 83 -10.60 8.02 0.02
C ALA A 83 -11.82 7.09 -0.15
N THR A 84 -11.63 5.77 -0.13
CA THR A 84 -12.69 4.77 -0.34
C THR A 84 -12.94 3.99 0.95
N PRO A 85 -13.80 4.47 1.87
CA PRO A 85 -14.16 3.70 3.06
C PRO A 85 -14.82 2.39 2.62
N ALA A 86 -14.38 1.28 3.21
CA ALA A 86 -15.02 -0.01 3.02
C ALA A 86 -16.50 0.14 3.40
N ALA A 87 -17.41 -0.13 2.47
CA ALA A 87 -18.84 -0.17 2.75
C ALA A 87 -19.09 -1.29 3.79
N GLY A 88 -19.13 -0.90 5.07
CA GLY A 88 -19.13 -1.86 6.17
C GLY A 88 -19.27 -1.20 7.53
N GLY A 89 -20.48 -0.68 7.80
CA GLY A 89 -21.06 -0.62 9.14
C GLY A 89 -20.75 0.61 9.99
N ASP A 90 -21.69 1.56 10.01
CA ASP A 90 -22.18 1.99 11.33
C ASP A 90 -23.69 2.20 11.28
N GLY A 91 -24.40 1.17 11.73
CA GLY A 91 -25.82 1.21 11.99
C GLY A 91 -26.07 2.10 13.19
N GLY A 92 -26.66 3.26 12.94
CA GLY A 92 -27.55 3.98 13.83
C GLY A 92 -27.16 4.08 15.31
N THR A 93 -26.74 5.27 15.72
CA THR A 93 -27.12 5.80 17.03
C THR A 93 -27.82 7.14 16.86
N ARG A 94 -29.14 7.00 16.77
CA ARG A 94 -30.22 7.87 17.29
C ARG A 94 -29.82 9.33 17.57
N ARG A 95 -30.50 10.21 16.84
CA ARG A 95 -30.88 11.57 17.28
C ARG A 95 -31.26 11.51 18.76
N ARG A 96 -30.40 11.98 19.66
CA ARG A 96 -30.78 12.29 21.03
C ARG A 96 -31.52 13.62 20.95
N GLY A 97 -32.85 13.54 20.91
CA GLY A 97 -33.70 14.68 21.20
C GLY A 97 -33.29 15.24 22.57
N ALA A 98 -33.10 16.55 22.60
CA ALA A 98 -32.99 17.28 23.85
C ALA A 98 -34.37 17.25 24.51
N ASP A 99 -34.57 16.30 25.43
CA ASP A 99 -35.63 16.40 26.42
C ASP A 99 -35.10 17.24 27.58
N ASP A 100 -35.13 18.56 27.39
CA ASP A 100 -35.01 19.51 28.48
C ASP A 100 -36.37 19.56 29.21
N ASN A 101 -36.55 18.74 30.23
CA ASN A 101 -37.48 19.10 31.29
C ASN A 101 -36.96 18.66 32.65
N SER A 102 -36.30 19.62 33.31
CA SER A 102 -35.91 19.61 34.71
C SER A 102 -37.15 19.56 35.60
N GLY A 103 -37.45 18.39 36.14
CA GLY A 103 -38.40 18.19 37.24
C GLY A 103 -37.65 17.81 38.51
N ALA A 104 -37.43 18.79 39.39
CA ALA A 104 -36.84 18.61 40.70
C ALA A 104 -37.79 17.93 41.69
N ILE A 105 -37.18 17.32 42.72
CA ILE A 105 -37.61 17.19 44.14
C ILE A 105 -37.64 15.75 44.68
N GLY A 106 -36.90 15.55 45.79
CA GLY A 106 -36.98 14.40 46.70
C GLY A 106 -35.62 14.06 47.33
N CYS A 107 -35.06 14.89 48.23
CA CYS A 107 -35.12 14.76 49.70
C CYS A 107 -34.50 13.47 50.29
N GLY A 108 -33.37 13.61 50.99
CA GLY A 108 -32.96 12.70 52.07
C GLY A 108 -31.44 12.41 52.16
N PRO A 109 -30.73 12.89 53.19
CA PRO A 109 -29.28 12.70 53.36
C PRO A 109 -28.98 11.57 54.36
N THR A 110 -27.92 10.77 54.14
CA THR A 110 -27.19 10.15 55.26
C THR A 110 -25.75 9.86 54.87
N HIS A 111 -24.83 10.51 55.58
CA HIS A 111 -23.43 10.12 55.71
C HIS A 111 -23.30 8.63 56.04
N GLN A 112 -22.32 7.93 55.47
CA GLN A 112 -21.27 7.29 56.29
C GLN A 112 -20.10 6.74 55.47
N SER A 113 -18.94 7.23 55.89
CA SER A 113 -17.55 6.81 55.71
C SER A 113 -17.25 5.32 55.43
N ARG A 114 -16.20 5.14 54.61
CA ARG A 114 -15.09 4.16 54.70
C ARG A 114 -15.34 2.82 55.42
N MET A 115 -15.06 1.69 54.74
CA MET A 115 -13.83 0.88 54.88
C MET A 115 -13.90 -0.37 53.96
N ILE A 116 -12.90 -0.57 53.07
CA ILE A 116 -11.87 -1.65 53.06
C ILE A 116 -12.42 -3.10 53.14
N SER A 117 -12.27 -3.88 52.05
CA SER A 117 -11.32 -5.00 51.94
C SER A 117 -11.80 -6.09 50.98
N ARG A 118 -10.87 -6.54 50.13
CA ARG A 118 -10.95 -7.81 49.39
C ARG A 118 -10.91 -8.99 50.36
N MET A 119 -11.68 -10.04 50.05
CA MET A 119 -11.24 -11.43 49.90
C MET A 119 -12.33 -12.25 49.21
#